data_AF-A0A6N3BMB0-F1
#
_entry.id   AF-A0A6N3BMB0-F1
#
_cell.length_a   1.000
_cell.length_b   1.000
_cell.length_c   1.000
_cell.angle_alpha   90.00
_cell.angle_beta   90.00
_cell.angle_gamma   90.00
#
_symmetry.space_group_name_H-M   'P 1'
#
loop_
_entity.id
_entity.type
_entity.pdbx_description
1 polymer ?
#
loop_
_entity_poly.entity_id
_entity_poly.type
_entity_poly.pdbx_seq_one_letter_code
_entity_poly.pdbx_strand_id
1 'polypeptide(L)'
;MLCRQWIWLKRFRHRRGYGVHSPFAFDFLTYVVYERGEYYAYRELKKRYPVVCLCGGLHRLKCRKFLFRLSNYVHPSLIRIYGHVKEAETAYLAAGCRSAAVCQDLFWKVRVRENGGFVRQKELMVVGRGIAPRHWTAVVSRPSTRCSVCLLFGIRASKAALRAWNDVKRLPEVVVTFDLYDYGLVFYDRSKQRQDYIVNF
;
A
#
# COMPACT_ATOMS: atom_id res chain seq x y z
N MET A 1 20.06 -4.74 -3.70
CA MET A 1 18.69 -5.25 -3.95
C MET A 1 18.81 -6.59 -4.64
N LEU A 2 18.01 -7.59 -4.26
CA LEU A 2 18.03 -8.90 -4.92
C LEU A 2 17.38 -8.81 -6.31
N CYS A 3 17.83 -9.63 -7.26
CA CYS A 3 17.17 -9.77 -8.54
C CYS A 3 15.71 -10.25 -8.35
N ARG A 4 14.79 -9.77 -9.20
CA ARG A 4 13.36 -10.09 -9.11
C ARG A 4 13.07 -11.59 -9.24
N GLN A 5 13.80 -12.28 -10.11
CA GLN A 5 13.70 -13.72 -10.28
C GLN A 5 14.02 -14.46 -8.96
N TRP A 6 15.05 -14.00 -8.25
CA TRP A 6 15.44 -14.57 -6.96
C TRP A 6 14.41 -14.31 -5.86
N ILE A 7 13.81 -13.12 -5.82
CA ILE A 7 12.72 -12.79 -4.89
C ILE A 7 11.52 -13.72 -5.14
N TRP A 8 11.18 -13.93 -6.41
CA TRP A 8 10.08 -14.79 -6.81
C TRP A 8 10.32 -16.26 -6.43
N LEU A 9 11.55 -16.76 -6.59
CA LEU A 9 11.94 -18.10 -6.15
C LEU A 9 11.80 -18.25 -4.64
N LYS A 10 12.38 -17.31 -3.87
CA LYS A 10 12.28 -17.30 -2.40
C LYS A 10 10.84 -17.25 -1.89
N ARG A 11 9.91 -16.71 -2.67
CA ARG A 11 8.50 -16.56 -2.30
C ARG A 11 7.56 -17.49 -3.08
N PHE A 12 8.04 -18.50 -3.79
CA PHE A 12 7.16 -19.36 -4.60
C PHE A 12 5.97 -19.89 -3.81
N ARG A 13 6.21 -20.39 -2.60
CA ARG A 13 5.20 -20.98 -1.73
C ARG A 13 4.09 -20.01 -1.28
N HIS A 14 4.26 -18.71 -1.53
CA HIS A 14 3.35 -17.63 -1.16
C HIS A 14 2.60 -17.02 -2.37
N ARG A 15 2.40 -17.80 -3.43
CA ARG A 15 1.66 -17.35 -4.63
C ARG A 15 0.16 -17.59 -4.49
N ARG A 16 -0.65 -16.78 -5.18
CA ARG A 16 -2.05 -17.07 -5.51
C ARG A 16 -2.94 -17.47 -4.33
N GLY A 17 -2.66 -16.98 -3.13
CA GLY A 17 -3.47 -17.25 -1.94
C GLY A 17 -3.32 -18.67 -1.35
N TYR A 18 -2.32 -19.46 -1.77
CA TYR A 18 -2.05 -20.74 -1.11
C TYR A 18 -1.78 -20.54 0.39
N GLY A 19 -2.49 -21.29 1.24
CA GLY A 19 -2.42 -21.16 2.70
C GLY A 19 -3.19 -19.97 3.30
N VAL A 20 -4.00 -19.28 2.50
CA VAL A 20 -4.86 -18.18 2.97
C VAL A 20 -6.25 -18.71 3.26
N HIS A 21 -6.59 -18.81 4.55
CA HIS A 21 -7.89 -19.29 5.02
C HIS A 21 -8.91 -18.16 5.28
N SER A 22 -8.47 -16.90 5.29
CA SER A 22 -9.36 -15.75 5.48
C SER A 22 -10.02 -15.38 4.15
N PRO A 23 -11.36 -15.41 4.03
CA PRO A 23 -12.06 -15.00 2.81
C PRO A 23 -11.68 -13.58 2.37
N PHE A 24 -11.62 -12.65 3.33
CA PHE A 24 -11.17 -11.27 3.10
C PHE A 24 -9.78 -11.21 2.45
N ALA A 25 -8.83 -11.98 2.97
CA ALA A 25 -7.48 -11.96 2.45
C ALA A 25 -7.39 -12.62 1.07
N PHE A 26 -8.13 -13.71 0.85
CA PHE A 26 -8.20 -14.37 -0.44
C PHE A 26 -8.79 -13.43 -1.52
N ASP A 27 -9.90 -12.76 -1.22
CA ASP A 27 -10.54 -11.80 -2.12
C ASP A 27 -9.62 -10.63 -2.44
N PHE A 28 -8.98 -10.05 -1.43
CA PHE A 28 -8.02 -8.96 -1.63
C PHE A 28 -6.85 -9.39 -2.53
N LEU A 29 -6.28 -10.56 -2.29
CA LEU A 29 -5.18 -11.07 -3.11
C LEU A 29 -5.62 -11.32 -4.55
N THR A 30 -6.81 -11.88 -4.74
CA THR A 30 -7.33 -12.25 -6.06
C THR A 30 -7.67 -11.01 -6.89
N TYR A 31 -8.53 -10.14 -6.36
CA TYR A 31 -9.12 -9.03 -7.10
C TYR A 31 -8.31 -7.73 -7.07
N VAL A 32 -7.30 -7.63 -6.20
CA VAL A 32 -6.45 -6.42 -6.10
C VAL A 32 -4.99 -6.72 -6.41
N VAL A 33 -4.39 -7.70 -5.74
CA VAL A 33 -2.95 -7.96 -5.87
C VAL A 33 -2.65 -8.66 -7.20
N TYR A 34 -3.33 -9.76 -7.48
CA TYR A 34 -3.09 -10.61 -8.65
C TYR A 34 -3.92 -10.28 -9.88
N GLU A 35 -4.88 -9.37 -9.77
CA GLU A 35 -5.71 -8.91 -10.88
C GLU A 35 -4.87 -8.43 -12.09
N ARG A 36 -5.27 -8.88 -13.28
CA ARG A 36 -4.57 -8.63 -14.56
C ARG A 36 -5.41 -7.87 -15.58
N GLY A 37 -6.71 -7.70 -15.33
CA GLY A 37 -7.64 -7.00 -16.20
C GLY A 37 -7.22 -5.56 -16.50
N GLU A 38 -7.68 -5.07 -17.64
CA GLU A 38 -7.48 -3.69 -18.07
C GLU A 38 -8.59 -2.80 -17.50
N TYR A 39 -8.20 -1.68 -16.88
CA TYR A 39 -9.12 -0.69 -16.36
C TYR A 39 -9.21 0.50 -17.32
N TYR A 40 -10.36 1.19 -17.29
CA TYR A 40 -10.68 2.33 -18.15
C TYR A 40 -9.56 3.40 -18.21
N ALA A 41 -8.84 3.63 -17.09
CA ALA A 41 -7.81 4.65 -16.99
C ALA A 41 -6.42 4.20 -17.52
N TYR A 42 -6.17 2.90 -17.68
CA TYR A 42 -4.82 2.39 -17.93
C TYR A 42 -4.25 2.85 -19.27
N ARG A 43 -5.08 2.94 -20.31
CA ARG A 43 -4.63 3.34 -21.64
C ARG A 43 -4.04 4.75 -21.62
N GLU A 44 -4.78 5.70 -21.07
CA GLU A 44 -4.35 7.11 -21.02
C GLU A 44 -3.20 7.32 -20.03
N LEU A 45 -3.20 6.63 -18.88
CA LEU A 45 -2.09 6.69 -17.94
C LEU A 45 -0.78 6.11 -18.50
N LYS A 46 -0.85 5.04 -19.30
CA LYS A 46 0.33 4.45 -19.94
C LYS A 46 0.89 5.36 -21.04
N LYS A 47 0.03 6.07 -21.79
CA LYS A 47 0.45 7.08 -22.76
C LYS A 47 1.15 8.25 -22.07
N ARG A 48 0.59 8.76 -20.96
CA ARG A 48 1.16 9.87 -20.20
C ARG A 48 2.46 9.51 -19.49
N TYR A 49 2.55 8.28 -18.97
CA TYR A 49 3.72 7.80 -18.23
C TYR A 49 4.28 6.53 -18.86
N PRO A 50 4.88 6.62 -20.06
CA PRO A 50 5.38 5.45 -20.78
C PRO A 50 6.44 4.73 -19.96
N VAL A 51 6.50 3.42 -20.17
CA VAL A 51 7.48 2.56 -19.50
C VAL A 51 8.15 1.72 -20.56
N VAL A 52 9.48 1.81 -20.63
CA VAL A 52 10.29 0.92 -21.46
C VAL A 52 10.22 -0.47 -20.86
N CYS A 53 9.80 -1.49 -21.61
CA CYS A 53 9.58 -2.84 -21.08
C CYS A 53 10.87 -3.55 -20.62
N LEU A 54 12.03 -3.02 -21.00
CA LEU A 54 13.35 -3.49 -20.55
C LEU A 54 13.70 -2.94 -19.15
N CYS A 55 14.76 -3.48 -18.54
CA CYS A 55 15.39 -2.95 -17.32
C CYS A 55 14.41 -2.65 -16.15
N GLY A 56 13.47 -3.57 -15.87
CA GLY A 56 12.55 -3.46 -14.74
C GLY A 56 11.30 -2.59 -14.98
N GLY A 57 11.08 -2.12 -16.21
CA GLY A 57 9.88 -1.37 -16.54
C GLY A 57 8.57 -2.16 -16.40
N LEU A 58 8.54 -3.44 -16.80
CA LEU A 58 7.37 -4.30 -16.59
C LEU A 58 6.94 -4.33 -15.11
N HIS A 59 7.90 -4.46 -14.19
CA HIS A 59 7.64 -4.41 -12.75
C HIS A 59 7.12 -3.05 -12.31
N ARG A 60 7.69 -1.96 -12.82
CA ARG A 60 7.23 -0.60 -12.53
C ARG A 60 5.78 -0.37 -12.98
N LEU A 61 5.41 -0.86 -14.16
CA LEU A 61 4.03 -0.78 -14.66
C LEU A 61 3.08 -1.62 -13.80
N LYS A 62 3.50 -2.83 -13.42
CA LYS A 62 2.76 -3.70 -12.48
C LYS A 62 2.51 -3.01 -11.14
N CYS A 63 3.54 -2.39 -10.56
CA CYS A 63 3.43 -1.59 -9.34
C CYS A 63 2.41 -0.45 -9.50
N ARG A 64 2.49 0.33 -10.58
CA ARG A 64 1.55 1.44 -10.86
C ARG A 64 0.11 0.93 -10.99
N LYS A 65 -0.12 -0.13 -11.76
CA LYS A 65 -1.45 -0.76 -11.88
C LYS A 65 -1.97 -1.25 -10.52
N PHE A 66 -1.11 -1.84 -9.69
CA PHE A 66 -1.48 -2.23 -8.33
C PHE A 66 -1.92 -1.03 -7.47
N LEU A 67 -1.20 0.10 -7.51
CA LEU A 67 -1.59 1.31 -6.77
C LEU A 67 -2.99 1.81 -7.17
N PHE A 68 -3.28 1.79 -8.47
CA PHE A 68 -4.62 2.09 -8.98
C PHE A 68 -5.67 1.15 -8.38
N ARG A 69 -5.45 -0.16 -8.47
CA ARG A 69 -6.40 -1.16 -7.96
C ARG A 69 -6.60 -1.06 -6.46
N LEU A 70 -5.53 -0.78 -5.71
CA LEU A 70 -5.63 -0.55 -4.28
C LEU A 70 -6.53 0.65 -3.97
N SER A 71 -6.33 1.79 -4.65
CA SER A 71 -7.17 2.96 -4.48
C SER A 71 -8.64 2.68 -4.86
N ASN A 72 -8.85 2.00 -5.99
CA ASN A 72 -10.17 1.55 -6.44
C ASN A 72 -10.80 0.51 -5.49
N TYR A 73 -10.01 -0.29 -4.76
CA TYR A 73 -10.54 -1.23 -3.79
C TYR A 73 -10.94 -0.51 -2.49
N VAL A 74 -10.05 0.37 -2.01
CA VAL A 74 -10.24 1.09 -0.75
C VAL A 74 -11.39 2.09 -0.86
N HIS A 75 -11.59 2.72 -2.02
CA HIS A 75 -12.53 3.84 -2.21
C HIS A 75 -12.39 4.90 -1.10
N PRO A 76 -11.19 5.49 -0.93
CA PRO A 76 -10.97 6.47 0.12
C PRO A 76 -11.66 7.80 -0.19
N SER A 77 -12.07 8.54 0.84
CA SER A 77 -12.44 9.96 0.71
C SER A 77 -11.19 10.84 0.55
N LEU A 78 -10.07 10.40 1.12
CA LEU A 78 -8.80 11.11 1.11
C LEU A 78 -7.61 10.14 0.95
N ILE A 79 -6.74 10.44 0.00
CA ILE A 79 -5.42 9.82 -0.16
C ILE A 79 -4.39 10.76 0.46
N ARG A 80 -3.85 10.37 1.61
CA ARG A 80 -2.89 11.17 2.37
C ARG A 80 -1.47 10.65 2.17
N ILE A 81 -0.63 11.45 1.53
CA ILE A 81 0.74 11.09 1.17
C ILE A 81 1.73 11.71 2.15
N TYR A 82 2.58 10.87 2.74
CA TYR A 82 3.71 11.26 3.57
C TYR A 82 5.02 11.05 2.82
N GLY A 83 5.86 12.09 2.79
CA GLY A 83 7.11 12.07 2.03
C GLY A 83 6.86 12.18 0.53
N HIS A 84 7.67 11.48 -0.26
CA HIS A 84 7.71 11.63 -1.71
C HIS A 84 7.23 10.36 -2.43
N VAL A 85 6.19 10.53 -3.25
CA VAL A 85 5.68 9.54 -4.21
C VAL A 85 5.86 10.12 -5.60
N LYS A 86 6.29 9.31 -6.58
CA LYS A 86 6.54 9.82 -7.94
C LYS A 86 5.22 10.27 -8.56
N GLU A 87 5.26 11.29 -9.41
CA GLU A 87 4.05 11.81 -10.09
C GLU A 87 3.24 10.69 -10.77
N ALA A 88 3.90 9.80 -11.51
CA ALA A 88 3.24 8.66 -12.13
C ALA A 88 2.59 7.69 -11.13
N GLU A 89 3.14 7.51 -9.93
CA GLU A 89 2.53 6.67 -8.89
C GLU A 89 1.30 7.37 -8.28
N THR A 90 1.42 8.68 -8.01
CA THR A 90 0.33 9.53 -7.52
C THR A 90 -0.82 9.59 -8.53
N ALA A 91 -0.54 9.70 -9.82
CA ALA A 91 -1.56 9.72 -10.87
C ALA A 91 -2.36 8.40 -10.94
N TYR A 92 -1.70 7.25 -10.76
CA TYR A 92 -2.40 5.97 -10.70
C TYR A 92 -3.25 5.84 -9.42
N LEU A 93 -2.75 6.30 -8.27
CA LEU A 93 -3.54 6.36 -7.03
C LEU A 93 -4.79 7.23 -7.18
N ALA A 94 -4.65 8.44 -7.71
CA ALA A 94 -5.75 9.38 -7.93
C ALA A 94 -6.77 8.84 -8.96
N ALA A 95 -6.30 8.23 -10.04
CA ALA A 95 -7.19 7.68 -11.06
C ALA A 95 -8.00 6.47 -10.55
N GLY A 96 -7.49 5.72 -9.56
CA GLY A 96 -8.20 4.59 -8.96
C GLY A 96 -9.44 5.03 -8.16
N CYS A 97 -9.48 6.26 -7.66
CA CYS A 97 -10.63 6.81 -6.97
C CYS A 97 -10.72 8.33 -7.24
N ARG A 98 -11.46 8.71 -8.29
CA ARG A 98 -11.55 10.11 -8.76
C ARG A 98 -12.24 11.06 -7.77
N SER A 99 -13.08 10.53 -6.88
CA SER A 99 -13.73 11.30 -5.82
C SER A 99 -12.83 11.54 -4.62
N ALA A 100 -11.70 10.83 -4.51
CA ALA A 100 -10.77 10.99 -3.41
C ALA A 100 -9.96 12.27 -3.58
N ALA A 101 -9.94 13.11 -2.54
CA ALA A 101 -8.96 14.19 -2.48
C ALA A 101 -7.55 13.60 -2.31
N VAL A 102 -6.53 14.23 -2.89
CA VAL A 102 -5.13 13.83 -2.69
C VAL A 102 -4.43 14.97 -1.95
N CYS A 103 -3.86 14.68 -0.77
CA CYS A 103 -3.09 15.65 -0.01
C CYS A 103 -1.69 15.12 0.28
N GLN A 104 -0.69 16.00 0.18
CA GLN A 104 0.66 15.72 0.63
C GLN A 104 0.86 16.43 1.97
N ASP A 105 1.20 15.67 2.99
CA ASP A 105 1.32 16.17 4.35
C ASP A 105 2.78 16.14 4.82
N LEU A 106 3.15 17.15 5.59
CA LEU A 106 4.45 17.19 6.22
C LEU A 106 4.41 16.25 7.43
N PHE A 107 5.41 15.37 7.56
CA PHE A 107 5.45 14.40 8.65
C PHE A 107 5.31 15.02 10.05
N TRP A 108 5.80 16.25 10.26
CA TRP A 108 5.68 16.95 11.56
C TRP A 108 4.26 17.47 11.86
N LYS A 109 3.37 17.56 10.87
CA LYS A 109 1.94 17.89 11.05
C LYS A 109 1.09 16.68 11.48
N VAL A 110 1.72 15.53 11.76
CA VAL A 110 1.04 14.32 12.28
C VAL A 110 0.38 14.54 13.65
N ARG A 111 0.64 15.67 14.33
CA ARG A 111 -0.08 16.06 15.56
C ARG A 111 -1.52 16.50 15.26
N VAL A 112 -2.42 15.53 15.45
CA VAL A 112 -3.82 15.57 15.88
C VAL A 112 -4.51 16.95 15.81
N ARG A 113 -5.45 17.10 14.87
CA ARG A 113 -6.60 17.99 15.08
C ARG A 113 -7.54 17.28 16.05
N GLU A 114 -7.46 17.66 17.33
CA GLU A 114 -8.57 17.55 18.26
C GLU A 114 -9.41 18.81 18.04
N ASN A 115 -10.70 18.63 17.80
CA ASN A 115 -11.77 19.64 17.62
C ASN A 115 -12.42 19.55 16.24
N GLY A 116 -13.39 18.63 16.15
CA GLY A 116 -14.28 18.47 15.01
C GLY A 116 -14.89 17.08 15.07
N GLY A 117 -16.22 17.00 15.10
CA GLY A 117 -16.97 15.74 15.21
C GLY A 117 -16.40 14.64 14.31
N PHE A 118 -16.33 13.42 14.85
CA PHE A 118 -15.68 12.26 14.24
C PHE A 118 -16.45 11.81 12.99
N VAL A 119 -16.29 12.49 11.86
CA VAL A 119 -16.73 11.95 10.57
C VAL A 119 -15.81 10.77 10.27
N ARG A 120 -16.37 9.55 10.24
CA ARG A 120 -15.66 8.32 9.85
C ARG A 120 -15.32 8.36 8.36
N GLN A 121 -14.37 9.21 7.97
CA GLN A 121 -13.86 9.22 6.61
C GLN A 121 -12.81 8.12 6.45
N LYS A 122 -12.97 7.33 5.39
CA LYS A 122 -12.02 6.27 5.03
C LYS A 122 -10.83 6.91 4.33
N GLU A 123 -9.64 6.83 4.92
CA GLU A 123 -8.40 7.34 4.32
C GLU A 123 -7.56 6.20 3.71
N LEU A 124 -6.84 6.51 2.63
CA LEU A 124 -5.69 5.73 2.16
C LEU A 124 -4.41 6.50 2.50
N MET A 125 -3.72 6.06 3.55
CA MET A 125 -2.45 6.65 3.95
C MET A 125 -1.31 6.03 3.13
N VAL A 126 -0.45 6.85 2.57
CA VAL A 126 0.67 6.41 1.74
C VAL A 126 1.97 6.94 2.33
N VAL A 127 2.76 6.06 2.92
CA VAL A 127 4.12 6.35 3.38
C VAL A 127 5.07 6.15 2.23
N GLY A 128 5.39 7.25 1.55
CA GLY A 128 6.29 7.31 0.42
C GLY A 128 7.78 7.30 0.80
N ARG A 129 8.61 7.61 -0.19
CA ARG A 129 10.07 7.68 -0.03
C ARG A 129 10.45 8.94 0.77
N GLY A 130 11.62 8.93 1.40
CA GLY A 130 12.11 10.07 2.20
C GLY A 130 11.62 10.08 3.65
N ILE A 131 10.58 9.30 4.00
CA ILE A 131 10.25 9.04 5.40
C ILE A 131 11.17 7.95 5.94
N ALA A 132 12.02 8.32 6.90
CA ALA A 132 12.91 7.37 7.56
C ALA A 132 12.11 6.25 8.25
N PRO A 133 12.54 4.97 8.18
CA PRO A 133 11.77 3.85 8.72
C PRO A 133 11.39 3.97 10.20
N ARG A 134 12.24 4.62 11.01
CA ARG A 134 11.97 4.91 12.44
C ARG A 134 10.67 5.70 12.70
N HIS A 135 10.14 6.37 11.68
CA HIS A 135 8.93 7.18 11.79
C HIS A 135 7.65 6.44 11.34
N TRP A 136 7.76 5.21 10.82
CA TRP A 136 6.62 4.49 10.26
C TRP A 136 5.55 4.17 11.31
N THR A 137 5.95 3.77 12.51
CA THR A 137 5.03 3.50 13.61
C THR A 137 4.22 4.74 13.98
N ALA A 138 4.84 5.92 14.04
CA ALA A 138 4.14 7.18 14.31
C ALA A 138 3.06 7.52 13.27
N VAL A 139 3.28 7.16 11.99
CA VAL A 139 2.26 7.36 10.94
C VAL A 139 1.15 6.31 11.05
N VAL A 140 1.50 5.05 11.35
CA VAL A 140 0.56 3.93 11.44
C VAL A 140 -0.34 4.04 12.67
N SER A 141 0.18 4.54 13.80
CA SER A 141 -0.55 4.61 15.07
C SER A 141 -1.52 5.79 15.21
N ARG A 142 -1.98 6.38 14.11
CA ARG A 142 -2.88 7.54 14.18
C ARG A 142 -4.28 7.15 14.69
N PRO A 143 -5.00 8.03 15.43
CA PRO A 143 -6.33 7.73 15.96
C PRO A 143 -7.41 7.48 14.88
N SER A 144 -7.30 8.11 13.71
CA SER A 144 -8.27 8.04 12.60
C SER A 144 -8.14 6.77 11.72
N THR A 145 -7.54 5.70 12.24
CA THR A 145 -7.10 4.55 11.43
C THR A 145 -8.12 3.43 11.29
N ARG A 146 -9.15 3.37 12.14
CA ARG A 146 -10.06 2.19 12.25
C ARG A 146 -10.75 1.76 10.96
N CYS A 147 -11.00 2.67 10.02
CA CYS A 147 -11.60 2.34 8.71
C CYS A 147 -10.62 2.53 7.54
N SER A 148 -9.40 2.97 7.81
CA SER A 148 -8.42 3.40 6.83
C SER A 148 -7.53 2.23 6.39
N VAL A 149 -6.73 2.45 5.34
CA VAL A 149 -5.69 1.50 4.90
C VAL A 149 -4.37 2.26 4.81
N CYS A 150 -3.26 1.65 5.25
CA CYS A 150 -1.94 2.25 5.11
C CYS A 150 -1.06 1.43 4.16
N LEU A 151 -0.41 2.13 3.24
CA LEU A 151 0.53 1.61 2.26
C LEU A 151 1.93 2.17 2.56
N LEU A 152 2.88 1.31 2.88
CA LEU A 152 4.28 1.69 3.12
C LEU A 152 5.16 1.26 1.94
N PHE A 153 5.92 2.20 1.39
CA PHE A 153 6.88 1.93 0.32
C PHE A 153 8.20 1.42 0.90
N GLY A 154 8.80 0.43 0.23
CA GLY A 154 10.18 0.03 0.47
C GLY A 154 10.42 -0.72 1.78
N ILE A 155 9.45 -1.51 2.26
CA ILE A 155 9.57 -2.31 3.50
C ILE A 155 10.78 -3.25 3.53
N ARG A 156 11.38 -3.56 2.37
CA ARG A 156 12.60 -4.36 2.23
C ARG A 156 13.76 -3.63 1.57
N ALA A 157 13.71 -2.31 1.49
CA ALA A 157 14.77 -1.50 0.88
C ALA A 157 16.09 -1.56 1.68
N SER A 158 16.02 -1.78 3.01
CA SER A 158 17.18 -1.92 3.89
C SER A 158 16.86 -2.80 5.10
N LYS A 159 17.90 -3.21 5.86
CA LYS A 159 17.72 -3.90 7.14
C LYS A 159 16.92 -3.04 8.14
N ALA A 160 17.13 -1.72 8.13
CA ALA A 160 16.39 -0.79 8.97
C ALA A 160 14.90 -0.73 8.57
N ALA A 161 14.60 -0.71 7.27
CA ALA A 161 13.23 -0.77 6.77
C ALA A 161 12.52 -2.07 7.18
N LEU A 162 13.20 -3.21 7.08
CA LEU A 162 12.62 -4.49 7.48
C LEU A 162 12.37 -4.56 8.99
N ARG A 163 13.27 -4.01 9.82
CA ARG A 163 13.05 -3.91 11.28
C ARG A 163 11.82 -3.04 11.58
N ALA A 164 11.76 -1.83 11.02
CA ALA A 164 10.62 -0.95 11.20
C ALA A 164 9.30 -1.56 10.71
N TRP A 165 9.31 -2.32 9.61
CA TRP A 165 8.15 -3.07 9.15
C TRP A 165 7.70 -4.09 10.20
N ASN A 166 8.63 -4.87 10.75
CA ASN A 166 8.29 -5.80 11.83
C ASN A 166 7.75 -5.08 13.07
N ASP A 167 8.24 -3.88 13.39
CA ASP A 167 7.75 -3.07 14.51
C ASP A 167 6.31 -2.60 14.25
N VAL A 168 6.02 -2.15 13.03
CA VAL A 168 4.67 -1.80 12.57
C VAL A 168 3.69 -2.97 12.76
N LYS A 169 4.06 -4.19 12.38
CA LYS A 169 3.18 -5.37 12.54
C LYS A 169 2.82 -5.68 14.00
N ARG A 170 3.64 -5.23 14.97
CA ARG A 170 3.42 -5.47 16.41
C ARG A 170 2.52 -4.42 17.07
N LEU A 171 2.18 -3.34 16.37
CA LEU A 171 1.29 -2.32 16.89
C LEU A 171 -0.11 -2.89 17.21
N PRO A 172 -0.78 -2.42 18.28
CA PRO A 172 -2.07 -2.96 18.72
C PRO A 172 -3.24 -2.62 17.78
N GLU A 173 -3.16 -1.52 17.04
CA GLU A 173 -4.16 -1.12 16.04
C GLU A 173 -4.06 -1.88 14.71
N VAL A 174 -2.92 -2.53 14.44
CA VAL A 174 -2.67 -3.28 13.22
C VAL A 174 -3.32 -4.66 13.30
N VAL A 175 -4.23 -4.94 12.37
CA VAL A 175 -5.00 -6.20 12.36
C VAL A 175 -4.48 -7.12 11.27
N VAL A 176 -4.57 -6.72 10.00
CA VAL A 176 -4.09 -7.55 8.89
C VAL A 176 -2.97 -6.84 8.16
N THR A 177 -1.89 -7.56 7.87
CA THR A 177 -0.79 -7.03 7.05
C THR A 177 -0.51 -7.88 5.82
N PHE A 178 -0.10 -7.22 4.74
CA PHE A 178 0.42 -7.89 3.54
C PHE A 178 1.82 -7.36 3.21
N ASP A 179 2.82 -8.24 3.24
CA ASP A 179 4.17 -7.99 2.76
C ASP A 179 4.25 -8.39 1.28
N LEU A 180 4.12 -7.38 0.41
CA LEU A 180 4.27 -7.48 -1.05
C LEU A 180 5.72 -7.25 -1.53
N TYR A 181 6.69 -7.41 -0.64
CA TYR A 181 8.13 -7.14 -0.84
C TYR A 181 8.49 -5.66 -1.01
N ASP A 182 7.96 -5.00 -2.04
CA ASP A 182 8.16 -3.56 -2.27
C ASP A 182 7.22 -2.70 -1.44
N TYR A 183 6.08 -3.27 -1.05
CA TYR A 183 5.03 -2.60 -0.31
C TYR A 183 4.64 -3.38 0.94
N GLY A 184 4.40 -2.67 2.04
CA GLY A 184 3.67 -3.18 3.18
C GLY A 184 2.28 -2.58 3.21
N LEU A 185 1.26 -3.41 3.35
CA LEU A 185 -0.10 -2.95 3.58
C LEU A 185 -0.52 -3.24 5.01
N VAL A 186 -1.26 -2.31 5.59
CA VAL A 186 -1.83 -2.40 6.92
C VAL A 186 -3.32 -2.10 6.85
N PHE A 187 -4.11 -3.05 7.33
CA PHE A 187 -5.55 -2.92 7.55
C PHE A 187 -5.83 -2.91 9.06
N TYR A 188 -6.73 -2.02 9.48
CA TYR A 188 -7.04 -1.78 10.90
C TYR A 188 -8.44 -2.31 11.30
N ASP A 189 -9.16 -2.94 10.36
CA ASP A 189 -10.52 -3.44 10.57
C ASP A 189 -10.52 -4.56 11.63
N ARG A 190 -10.94 -4.22 12.85
CA ARG A 190 -11.00 -5.13 14.00
C ARG A 190 -12.08 -6.22 13.87
N SER A 191 -12.93 -6.18 12.84
CA SER A 191 -13.81 -7.31 12.51
C SER A 191 -13.04 -8.50 11.91
N LYS A 192 -11.80 -8.29 11.48
CA LYS A 192 -10.95 -9.35 10.90
C LYS A 192 -10.06 -9.98 11.96
N GLN A 193 -9.68 -11.23 11.71
CA GLN A 193 -8.68 -11.92 12.51
C GLN A 193 -7.30 -11.33 12.27
N ARG A 194 -6.53 -11.12 13.34
CA ARG A 194 -5.17 -10.58 13.24
C ARG A 194 -4.28 -11.56 12.51
N GLN A 195 -3.69 -11.17 11.39
CA GLN A 195 -2.87 -12.06 10.57
C GLN A 195 -1.87 -11.29 9.69
N ASP A 196 -0.67 -11.83 9.57
CA ASP A 196 0.36 -11.32 8.66
C ASP A 196 0.52 -12.25 7.46
N TYR A 197 0.42 -11.70 6.25
CA TYR A 197 0.60 -12.43 5.00
C TYR A 197 1.87 -12.00 4.27
N ILE A 198 2.73 -12.98 3.95
CA ILE A 198 3.81 -12.77 2.97
C ILE A 198 3.26 -13.17 1.61
N VAL A 199 3.45 -12.31 0.61
CA VAL A 199 2.89 -12.52 -0.74
C VAL A 199 4.01 -12.47 -1.77
N ASN A 200 3.94 -13.38 -2.74
CA ASN A 200 4.76 -13.30 -3.94
C ASN A 200 4.12 -12.31 -4.93
N PHE A 201 4.42 -11.03 -4.74
CA PHE A 201 3.91 -9.95 -5.57
C PHE A 201 4.56 -9.96 -6.95
#